data_AF-A0A0I9RTX4-F1
#
_entry.id   AF-A0A0I9RTX4-F1
#
_cell.length_a   1.000
_cell.length_b   1.000
_cell.length_c   1.000
_cell.angle_alpha   90.00
_cell.angle_beta   90.00
_cell.angle_gamma   90.00
#
_symmetry.space_group_name_H-M   'P 1'
#
loop_
_entity.id
_entity.type
_entity.pdbx_description
1 polymer ?
#
loop_
_entity_poly.entity_id
_entity_poly.type
_entity_poly.pdbx_seq_one_letter_code
_entity_poly.pdbx_strand_id
1 'polypeptide(L)'
;MIEIRKIEEVRRGVDIPEITGIYDPLSGKKDGTITPMAPLVVWGRNLRHYALEDFKLCLVAQRKPVEVIEIKLVYTYSDKKVIAAIPELKPGEYRPAVRLKDDEGKVYVLPAVWVVRGRWRR
;
A
#
# COMPACT_ATOMS: atom_id res chain seq x y z
N MET A 1 -2.56 -5.35 19.61
CA MET A 1 -3.65 -4.50 19.09
C MET A 1 -3.03 -3.63 18.00
N ILE A 2 -3.58 -3.61 16.78
CA ILE A 2 -3.05 -2.77 15.70
C ILE A 2 -3.67 -1.38 15.84
N GLU A 3 -2.84 -0.37 15.91
CA GLU A 3 -3.24 1.04 15.96
C GLU A 3 -3.09 1.66 14.57
N ILE A 4 -4.18 2.20 14.03
CA ILE A 4 -4.20 2.82 12.70
C ILE A 4 -4.20 4.34 12.87
N ARG A 5 -3.20 4.99 12.29
CA ARG A 5 -2.97 6.43 12.40
C ARG A 5 -2.90 7.10 11.03
N LYS A 6 -3.08 8.41 10.99
CA LYS A 6 -2.79 9.18 9.78
C LYS A 6 -1.28 9.41 9.66
N ILE A 7 -0.77 9.45 8.44
CA ILE A 7 0.66 9.68 8.21
C ILE A 7 1.15 11.05 8.70
N GLU A 8 0.23 12.02 8.82
CA GLU A 8 0.47 13.36 9.38
C GLU A 8 0.99 13.33 10.83
N GLU A 9 0.79 12.23 11.55
CA GLU A 9 1.20 12.04 12.95
C GLU A 9 2.64 11.54 13.10
N VAL A 10 3.33 11.21 12.00
CA VAL A 10 4.72 10.75 12.06
C VAL A 10 5.66 11.93 12.35
N ARG A 11 6.64 11.71 13.24
CA ARG A 11 7.63 12.72 13.67
C ARG A 11 8.35 13.35 12.47
N ARG A 12 8.59 14.68 12.55
CA ARG A 12 9.48 15.40 11.63
C ARG A 12 10.86 14.71 11.59
N GLY A 13 11.36 14.43 10.39
CA GLY A 13 12.69 13.87 10.16
C GLY A 13 12.75 12.43 9.66
N VAL A 14 11.61 11.73 9.54
CA VAL A 14 11.53 10.42 8.88
C VAL A 14 11.14 10.61 7.42
N ASP A 15 11.94 10.05 6.50
CA ASP A 15 11.71 10.14 5.05
C ASP A 15 10.69 9.06 4.62
N ILE A 16 9.42 9.36 4.86
CA ILE A 16 8.33 8.41 4.67
C ILE A 16 8.05 8.20 3.17
N PRO A 17 7.75 6.96 2.74
CA PRO A 17 7.25 6.69 1.40
C PRO A 17 5.96 7.46 1.09
N GLU A 18 5.99 8.28 0.03
CA GLU A 18 4.83 8.99 -0.50
C GLU A 18 4.39 8.35 -1.81
N ILE A 19 3.12 7.97 -1.94
CA ILE A 19 2.57 7.43 -3.18
C ILE A 19 1.87 8.56 -3.95
N THR A 20 2.35 8.83 -5.16
CA THR A 20 1.80 9.88 -6.05
C THR A 20 0.93 9.31 -7.16
N GLY A 21 0.95 7.99 -7.36
CA GLY A 21 0.03 7.30 -8.24
C GLY A 21 0.43 5.86 -8.50
N ILE A 22 -0.39 5.20 -9.33
CA ILE A 22 -0.23 3.79 -9.67
C ILE A 22 -0.54 3.51 -11.13
N TYR A 23 -0.07 2.37 -11.61
CA TYR A 23 -0.50 1.75 -12.85
C TYR A 23 -0.66 0.25 -12.65
N ASP A 24 -1.86 -0.24 -12.94
CA ASP A 24 -2.19 -1.65 -12.98
C ASP A 24 -1.95 -2.17 -14.40
N PRO A 25 -0.89 -2.95 -14.64
CA PRO A 25 -0.57 -3.47 -15.96
C PRO A 25 -1.60 -4.46 -16.49
N LEU A 26 -2.31 -5.17 -15.61
CA LEU A 26 -3.28 -6.19 -16.03
C LEU A 26 -4.57 -5.56 -16.54
N SER A 27 -5.05 -4.50 -15.89
CA SER A 27 -6.24 -3.76 -16.35
C SER A 27 -5.93 -2.57 -17.26
N GLY A 28 -4.66 -2.15 -17.34
CA GLY A 28 -4.21 -0.98 -18.08
C GLY A 28 -4.51 0.36 -17.39
N LYS A 29 -5.04 0.35 -16.16
CA LYS A 29 -5.59 1.55 -15.49
C LYS A 29 -4.56 2.29 -14.64
N LYS A 30 -4.80 3.60 -14.49
CA LYS A 30 -4.02 4.53 -13.65
C LYS A 30 -4.90 5.32 -12.66
N ASP A 31 -6.16 4.92 -12.53
CA ASP A 31 -7.23 5.66 -11.83
C ASP A 31 -7.43 5.24 -10.36
N GLY A 32 -6.50 4.47 -9.80
CA GLY A 32 -6.66 3.86 -8.48
C GLY A 32 -7.34 2.48 -8.51
N THR A 33 -7.87 2.01 -9.65
CA THR A 33 -8.34 0.63 -9.76
C THR A 33 -7.15 -0.33 -9.78
N ILE A 34 -7.21 -1.38 -8.95
CA ILE A 34 -6.17 -2.43 -8.88
C ILE A 34 -6.78 -3.80 -9.10
N THR A 35 -6.00 -4.69 -9.73
CA THR A 35 -6.39 -6.09 -9.94
C THR A 35 -5.74 -6.96 -8.86
N PRO A 36 -6.51 -7.76 -8.10
CA PRO A 36 -5.96 -8.72 -7.14
C PRO A 36 -5.07 -9.76 -7.82
N MET A 37 -4.10 -10.30 -7.09
CA MET A 37 -3.16 -11.31 -7.59
C MET A 37 -2.39 -10.87 -8.85
N ALA A 38 -2.16 -9.57 -9.01
CA ALA A 38 -1.47 -8.99 -10.16
C ALA A 38 -0.35 -8.03 -9.70
N PRO A 39 0.67 -7.79 -10.53
CA PRO A 39 1.64 -6.74 -10.25
C PRO A 39 0.97 -5.36 -10.31
N LEU A 40 1.42 -4.45 -9.47
CA LEU A 40 1.05 -3.04 -9.49
C LEU A 40 2.32 -2.19 -9.54
N VAL A 41 2.40 -1.29 -10.51
CA VAL A 41 3.47 -0.29 -10.56
C VAL A 41 3.05 0.89 -9.70
N VAL A 42 3.87 1.26 -8.73
CA VAL A 42 3.62 2.38 -7.81
C VAL A 42 4.72 3.42 -8.00
N TRP A 43 4.33 4.69 -8.17
CA TRP A 43 5.25 5.81 -8.26
C TRP A 43 5.05 6.82 -7.15
N GLY A 44 6.15 7.47 -6.77
CA GLY A 44 6.19 8.21 -5.52
C GLY A 44 7.52 8.84 -5.21
N ARG A 45 7.70 9.16 -3.92
CA ARG A 45 8.95 9.63 -3.33
C ARG A 45 9.35 8.66 -2.22
N ASN A 46 10.66 8.57 -1.98
CA ASN A 46 11.23 7.82 -0.86
C ASN A 46 10.84 6.33 -0.88
N LEU A 47 10.58 5.77 -2.07
CA LEU A 47 10.13 4.39 -2.20
C LEU A 47 11.28 3.39 -2.01
N ARG A 48 12.54 3.85 -2.07
CA ARG A 48 13.71 3.01 -1.78
C ARG A 48 13.67 2.38 -0.38
N HIS A 49 12.99 3.02 0.56
CA HIS A 49 12.88 2.53 1.93
C HIS A 49 12.12 1.20 2.05
N TYR A 50 11.36 0.80 1.02
CA TYR A 50 10.80 -0.55 0.95
C TYR A 50 11.87 -1.62 0.68
N ALA A 51 12.90 -1.33 -0.14
CA ALA A 51 14.02 -2.25 -0.35
C ALA A 51 14.99 -2.28 0.85
N LEU A 52 15.12 -1.17 1.58
CA LEU A 52 15.89 -1.12 2.83
C LEU A 52 15.17 -1.80 3.99
N GLU A 53 13.92 -2.22 3.80
CA GLU A 53 13.03 -2.76 4.82
C GLU A 53 12.72 -1.83 6.00
N ASP A 54 12.99 -0.53 5.88
CA ASP A 54 12.62 0.46 6.91
C ASP A 54 11.09 0.51 7.10
N PHE A 55 10.36 0.26 6.00
CA PHE A 55 8.91 0.18 5.98
C PHE A 55 8.40 -1.05 5.24
N LYS A 56 7.24 -1.51 5.68
CA LYS A 56 6.41 -2.50 5.00
C LYS A 56 5.22 -1.81 4.36
N LEU A 57 4.98 -2.07 3.07
CA LEU A 57 3.77 -1.62 2.39
C LEU A 57 2.58 -2.50 2.79
N CYS A 58 1.50 -1.88 3.22
CA CYS A 58 0.28 -2.53 3.67
C CYS A 58 -0.94 -1.94 2.95
N LEU A 59 -2.05 -2.66 3.02
CA LEU A 59 -3.39 -2.20 2.65
C LEU A 59 -4.30 -2.23 3.86
N VAL A 60 -4.99 -1.12 4.13
CA VAL A 60 -6.06 -1.05 5.11
C VAL A 60 -7.39 -1.19 4.37
N ALA A 61 -8.10 -2.29 4.59
CA ALA A 61 -9.41 -2.49 4.02
C ALA A 61 -10.43 -1.58 4.72
N GLN A 62 -11.16 -0.76 3.96
CA GLN A 62 -12.23 0.11 4.50
C GLN A 62 -13.51 -0.70 4.73
N ARG A 63 -13.43 -1.74 5.57
CA ARG A 63 -14.54 -2.60 5.98
C ARG A 63 -14.53 -2.84 7.49
N LYS A 64 -15.58 -3.44 8.02
CA LYS A 64 -15.65 -3.88 9.43
C LYS A 64 -15.57 -5.43 9.50
N PRO A 65 -14.70 -5.99 10.35
CA PRO A 65 -13.60 -5.33 11.08
C PRO A 65 -12.56 -4.74 10.13
N VAL A 66 -11.87 -3.69 10.57
CA VAL A 66 -10.76 -3.10 9.79
C VAL A 66 -9.64 -4.12 9.74
N GLU A 67 -9.13 -4.38 8.54
CA GLU A 67 -8.10 -5.37 8.29
C GLU A 67 -6.88 -4.71 7.66
N VAL A 68 -5.70 -5.06 8.17
CA VAL A 68 -4.42 -4.65 7.60
C VAL A 68 -3.78 -5.83 6.91
N ILE A 69 -3.53 -5.69 5.62
CA ILE A 69 -2.99 -6.73 4.74
C ILE A 69 -1.60 -6.29 4.29
N GLU A 70 -0.56 -7.00 4.73
CA GLU A 70 0.82 -6.72 4.28
C GLU A 70 1.02 -7.19 2.84
N ILE A 71 1.61 -6.32 2.01
CA ILE A 71 2.08 -6.68 0.68
C ILE A 71 3.50 -7.23 0.83
N LYS A 72 3.60 -8.56 0.80
CA LYS A 72 4.87 -9.27 1.09
C LYS A 72 5.95 -9.08 0.03
N LEU A 73 5.55 -8.87 -1.23
CA LEU A 73 6.47 -8.77 -2.35
C LEU A 73 6.43 -7.36 -2.92
N VAL A 74 7.45 -6.59 -2.58
CA VAL A 74 7.68 -5.23 -3.10
C VAL A 74 9.09 -5.18 -3.68
N TYR A 75 9.17 -5.00 -4.99
CA TYR A 75 10.42 -4.92 -5.73
C TYR A 75 10.73 -3.47 -6.05
N THR A 76 11.83 -2.96 -5.51
CA THR A 76 12.25 -1.58 -5.77
C THR A 76 12.97 -1.50 -7.10
N TYR A 77 12.45 -0.65 -7.99
CA TYR A 77 13.09 -0.33 -9.27
C TYR A 77 13.96 0.93 -9.14
N SER A 78 13.49 1.93 -8.41
CA SER A 78 14.23 3.15 -8.08
C SER A 78 13.63 3.85 -6.86
N ASP A 79 14.27 4.92 -6.40
CA ASP A 79 13.75 5.78 -5.31
C ASP A 79 12.33 6.32 -5.55
N LYS A 80 11.87 6.30 -6.82
CA LYS A 80 10.57 6.83 -7.24
C LYS A 80 9.62 5.78 -7.80
N LYS A 81 10.03 4.52 -7.90
CA LYS A 81 9.19 3.46 -8.47
C LYS A 81 9.44 2.10 -7.80
N VAL A 82 8.34 1.45 -7.43
CA VAL A 82 8.33 0.06 -6.97
C VAL A 82 7.29 -0.75 -7.73
N ILE A 83 7.46 -2.06 -7.74
CA ILE A 83 6.50 -3.03 -8.24
C ILE A 83 6.02 -3.85 -7.05
N ALA A 84 4.72 -3.78 -6.76
CA ALA A 84 4.09 -4.50 -5.66
C ALA A 84 3.28 -5.68 -6.22
N ALA A 85 3.43 -6.89 -5.68
CA ALA A 85 2.56 -8.00 -6.02
C ALA A 85 1.29 -7.94 -5.15
N ILE A 86 0.17 -7.52 -5.73
CA ILE A 86 -1.09 -7.36 -4.99
C ILE A 86 -1.57 -8.75 -4.56
N PRO A 87 -1.87 -8.98 -3.27
CA PRO A 87 -2.38 -10.26 -2.81
C PRO A 87 -3.80 -10.51 -3.32
N GLU A 88 -4.38 -11.64 -2.96
CA GLU A 88 -5.81 -11.84 -3.15
C GLU A 88 -6.60 -10.83 -2.30
N LEU A 89 -7.56 -10.13 -2.93
CA LEU A 89 -8.34 -9.07 -2.31
C LEU A 89 -9.80 -9.17 -2.73
N LYS A 90 -10.70 -8.98 -1.76
CA LYS A 90 -12.13 -8.86 -2.00
C LYS A 90 -12.44 -7.53 -2.71
N PRO A 91 -13.53 -7.43 -3.49
CA PRO A 91 -14.02 -6.15 -3.98
C PRO A 91 -14.24 -5.17 -2.84
N GLY A 92 -13.84 -3.92 -3.05
CA GLY A 92 -13.92 -2.87 -2.06
C GLY A 92 -12.80 -1.83 -2.16
N GLU A 93 -12.82 -0.90 -1.22
CA GLU A 93 -11.81 0.15 -1.09
C GLU A 93 -10.72 -0.24 -0.10
N TYR A 94 -9.49 0.04 -0.51
CA TYR A 94 -8.28 -0.19 0.27
C TYR A 94 -7.49 1.11 0.31
N ARG A 95 -6.93 1.45 1.47
CA ARG A 95 -5.97 2.55 1.58
C ARG A 95 -4.57 1.97 1.73
N PRO A 96 -3.60 2.34 0.88
CA PRO A 96 -2.23 1.98 1.13
C PRO A 96 -1.76 2.60 2.45
N ALA A 97 -0.90 1.87 3.14
CA ALA A 97 -0.36 2.25 4.43
C ALA A 97 1.07 1.77 4.56
N VAL A 98 1.81 2.35 5.50
CA VAL A 98 3.15 1.91 5.87
C VAL A 98 3.18 1.45 7.32
N ARG A 99 3.94 0.40 7.57
CA ARG A 99 4.30 -0.04 8.92
C ARG A 99 5.81 0.03 9.06
N LEU A 100 6.30 0.68 10.11
CA LEU A 100 7.73 0.75 10.40
C LEU A 100 8.20 -0.62 10.91
N LYS A 101 9.44 -0.99 10.58
CA LYS A 101 10.05 -2.23 11.08
C LYS A 101 10.09 -2.30 12.61
N ASP A 102 10.41 -1.17 13.26
CA ASP A 102 10.61 -1.09 14.71
C ASP A 102 9.35 -0.70 15.51
N ASP A 103 8.22 -0.47 14.84
CA ASP A 103 6.95 -0.07 15.47
C ASP A 103 5.87 -1.12 15.17
N GLU A 104 6.02 -2.32 15.76
CA GLU A 104 5.24 -3.52 15.41
C GLU A 104 3.71 -3.36 15.54
N GLY A 105 3.23 -2.34 16.26
CA GLY A 105 1.81 -2.10 16.50
C GLY A 105 1.16 -1.01 15.64
N LYS A 106 1.93 -0.15 14.94
CA LYS A 106 1.37 1.04 14.29
C LYS A 106 1.38 0.96 12.77
N VAL A 107 0.25 1.35 12.19
CA VAL A 107 0.04 1.37 10.75
C VAL A 107 -0.38 2.78 10.36
N TYR A 108 0.38 3.41 9.47
CA TYR A 108 0.15 4.78 9.05
C TYR A 108 -0.45 4.82 7.65
N VAL A 109 -1.67 5.33 7.55
CA VAL A 109 -2.43 5.37 6.31
C VAL A 109 -1.95 6.51 5.42
N LEU A 110 -1.62 6.17 4.17
CA LEU A 110 -1.22 7.13 3.14
C LEU A 110 -2.48 7.76 2.50
N PRO A 111 -2.38 8.99 1.98
CA PRO A 111 -3.51 9.72 1.41
C PRO A 111 -3.84 9.28 -0.02
N ALA A 112 -4.12 7.98 -0.21
CA ALA A 112 -4.56 7.40 -1.47
C ALA A 112 -5.69 6.38 -1.23
N VAL A 113 -6.47 6.11 -2.28
CA VAL A 113 -7.52 5.08 -2.26
C VAL A 113 -7.34 4.20 -3.48
N TRP A 114 -7.27 2.90 -3.26
CA TRP A 114 -7.22 1.88 -4.30
C TRP A 114 -8.49 1.04 -4.27
N VAL A 115 -9.00 0.71 -5.44
CA VAL A 115 -10.31 0.07 -5.59
C VAL A 115 -10.17 -1.25 -6.30
N VAL A 116 -10.65 -2.32 -5.67
CA VAL A 116 -10.83 -3.62 -6.32
C VAL A 116 -12.27 -3.69 -6.81
N ARG A 117 -12.46 -3.80 -8.14
CA ARG A 117 -13.79 -3.93 -8.75
C ARG A 117 -14.12 -5.39 -9.02
N GLY A 118 -15.42 -5.74 -8.98
CA GLY A 118 -15.92 -7.06 -9.37
C GLY A 118 -16.92 -7.65 -8.37
N ARG A 119 -17.40 -8.87 -8.67
CA ARG A 119 -18.19 -9.69 -7.74
C ARG A 119 -17.28 -10.75 -7.16
N TRP A 120 -17.18 -10.85 -5.83
CA TRP A 120 -16.50 -11.96 -5.18
C TRP A 120 -17.32 -13.23 -5.44
N ARG A 121 -16.74 -14.19 -6.16
CA ARG A 121 -17.35 -15.51 -6.28
C ARG A 121 -17.06 -16.24 -4.96
N ARG A 122 -18.14 -16.58 -4.24
CA ARG A 122 -18.07 -17.38 -3.01
C ARG A 122 -17.63 -18.80 -3.33
#